data_AF-A0AA37PD89-F1
#
_entry.id   AF-A0AA37PD89-F1
#
_cell.length_a   1.000
_cell.length_b   1.000
_cell.length_c   1.000
_cell.angle_alpha   90.00
_cell.angle_beta   90.00
_cell.angle_gamma   90.00
#
_symmetry.space_group_name_H-M   'P 1'
#
loop_
_entity.id
_entity.type
_entity.pdbx_description
1 polymer ?
#
loop_
_entity_poly.entity_id
_entity_poly.type
_entity_poly.pdbx_seq_one_letter_code
_entity_poly.pdbx_strand_id
1 'polypeptide(L)'
;MTIIDTLPAVDVSIQLSSSLRNADEYPDPSPYRRERYLGGFERCARNYIESQDGTEFCIHVRVGDERSIDPWVYEEYGLLFFLYIDGQFMGKSFCQSKDFRQGDWRFTFSSRRYPNDDRSALVESRFKFQSIITVDEEPTDGDFRRARDLGNIELKVKLGKVSGMLGRQQGRNLERDFREPDVDYFQIPEEALKGRPIYHGTS
;
A
#
# COMPACT_ATOMS: atom_id res chain seq x y z
N MET A 1 -13.82 -4.29 -3.95
CA MET A 1 -12.99 -4.40 -5.16
C MET A 1 -12.86 -3.00 -5.71
N THR A 2 -11.72 -2.36 -5.51
CA THR A 2 -11.53 -0.98 -5.96
C THR A 2 -11.03 -1.02 -7.38
N ILE A 3 -11.95 -0.81 -8.32
CA ILE A 3 -11.56 -0.49 -9.68
C ILE A 3 -11.04 0.95 -9.66
N ILE A 4 -9.83 1.16 -10.15
CA ILE A 4 -9.39 2.50 -10.48
C ILE A 4 -10.16 2.85 -11.75
N ASP A 5 -11.26 3.62 -11.65
CA ASP A 5 -12.18 3.92 -12.77
C ASP A 5 -11.49 4.40 -14.06
N THR A 6 -10.25 4.89 -13.96
CA THR A 6 -9.44 5.37 -15.08
C THR A 6 -8.29 4.45 -15.49
N LEU A 7 -8.05 3.34 -14.79
CA LEU A 7 -7.15 2.25 -15.21
C LEU A 7 -7.88 0.90 -15.04
N PRO A 8 -8.90 0.63 -15.88
CA PRO A 8 -9.81 -0.52 -15.70
C PRO A 8 -9.09 -1.88 -15.68
N ALA A 9 -7.94 -1.94 -16.36
CA ALA A 9 -7.12 -3.14 -16.41
C ALA A 9 -6.41 -3.48 -15.09
N VAL A 10 -6.38 -2.57 -14.12
CA VAL A 10 -5.79 -2.79 -12.79
C VAL A 10 -6.90 -2.90 -11.77
N ASP A 11 -6.98 -4.08 -11.18
CA ASP A 11 -7.88 -4.40 -10.07
C ASP A 11 -7.07 -4.54 -8.78
N VAL A 12 -7.54 -3.88 -7.74
CA VAL A 12 -6.94 -3.90 -6.40
C VAL A 12 -8.02 -4.31 -5.40
N SER A 13 -7.72 -5.35 -4.62
CA SER A 13 -8.59 -5.78 -3.55
C SER A 13 -7.80 -6.07 -2.28
N ILE A 14 -8.45 -5.86 -1.14
CA ILE A 14 -7.92 -6.24 0.17
C ILE A 14 -8.68 -7.49 0.61
N GLN A 15 -7.97 -8.51 1.06
CA GLN A 15 -8.55 -9.74 1.59
C GLN A 15 -8.15 -9.91 3.05
N LEU A 16 -9.14 -10.10 3.91
CA LEU A 16 -8.96 -10.34 5.34
C LEU A 16 -8.67 -11.83 5.58
N SER A 17 -7.66 -12.20 6.35
CA SER A 17 -7.37 -13.61 6.63
C SER A 17 -8.50 -14.34 7.37
N SER A 18 -9.35 -13.60 8.09
CA SER A 18 -10.52 -14.13 8.79
C SER A 18 -11.64 -14.59 7.85
N SER A 19 -11.61 -14.19 6.57
CA SER A 19 -12.62 -14.58 5.59
C SER A 19 -11.98 -14.88 4.23
N LEU A 20 -12.45 -15.90 3.51
CA LEU A 20 -11.98 -16.11 2.13
C LEU A 20 -12.48 -15.03 1.15
N ARG A 21 -13.20 -14.01 1.63
CA ARG A 21 -13.79 -12.93 0.83
C ARG A 21 -12.93 -11.66 0.92
N ASN A 22 -13.04 -10.84 -0.11
CA ASN A 22 -12.48 -9.49 -0.09
C ASN A 22 -13.18 -8.67 1.01
N ALA A 23 -12.44 -7.74 1.62
CA ALA A 23 -12.99 -6.75 2.53
C ALA A 23 -14.07 -5.94 1.82
N ASP A 24 -15.14 -5.63 2.54
CA ASP A 24 -16.17 -4.73 2.03
C ASP A 24 -15.59 -3.32 1.92
N GLU A 25 -15.87 -2.67 0.79
CA GLU A 25 -15.38 -1.34 0.46
C GLU A 25 -16.52 -0.34 0.45
N TYR A 26 -16.29 0.81 1.09
CA TYR A 26 -17.24 1.89 1.25
C TYR A 26 -16.67 3.15 0.61
N PRO A 27 -17.47 3.90 -0.18
CA PRO A 27 -16.99 5.11 -0.83
C PRO A 27 -16.61 6.17 0.21
N ASP A 28 -15.53 6.91 -0.04
CA ASP A 28 -15.16 8.05 0.80
C ASP A 28 -16.21 9.18 0.65
N PRO A 29 -16.92 9.57 1.73
CA PRO A 29 -17.91 10.65 1.67
C PRO A 29 -17.27 12.03 1.51
N SER A 30 -15.94 12.15 1.64
CA SER A 30 -15.22 13.42 1.54
C SER A 30 -14.65 13.62 0.13
N PRO A 31 -14.94 14.76 -0.55
CA PRO A 31 -14.36 15.03 -1.85
C PRO A 31 -12.86 15.30 -1.75
N TYR A 32 -12.11 14.87 -2.78
CA TYR A 32 -10.67 15.11 -2.94
C TYR A 32 -10.30 16.56 -2.61
N ARG A 33 -9.64 16.80 -1.47
CA ARG A 33 -8.72 17.93 -1.37
C ARG A 33 -7.42 17.45 -1.97
N ARG A 34 -6.93 18.12 -3.04
CA ARG A 34 -5.59 17.87 -3.60
C ARG A 34 -4.58 17.92 -2.45
N GLU A 35 -4.20 16.76 -1.92
CA GLU A 35 -3.19 16.70 -0.89
C GLU A 35 -1.85 17.06 -1.52
N ARG A 36 -1.20 18.08 -0.96
CA ARG A 36 0.08 18.66 -1.40
C ARG A 36 1.21 17.64 -1.56
N TYR A 37 1.04 16.43 -1.01
CA TYR A 37 2.04 15.37 -0.92
C TYR A 37 1.93 14.37 -2.06
N LEU A 38 0.79 14.35 -2.75
CA LEU A 38 0.61 13.62 -3.99
C LEU A 38 1.06 14.56 -5.14
N GLY A 39 2.34 14.95 -5.15
CA GLY A 39 2.89 15.67 -6.29
C GLY A 39 2.96 14.73 -7.51
N GLY A 40 2.19 15.00 -8.57
CA GLY A 40 2.35 14.34 -9.87
C GLY A 40 1.61 13.01 -10.07
N PHE A 41 0.48 12.79 -9.40
CA PHE A 41 -0.47 11.73 -9.77
C PHE A 41 -1.54 12.30 -10.70
N GLU A 42 -1.81 11.58 -11.79
CA GLU A 42 -2.85 12.00 -12.72
C GLU A 42 -4.25 11.67 -12.18
N ARG A 43 -4.37 10.56 -11.43
CA ARG A 43 -5.64 9.96 -10.97
C ARG A 43 -5.48 9.20 -9.65
N CYS A 44 -6.55 9.09 -8.85
CA CYS A 44 -6.56 8.37 -7.57
C CYS A 44 -7.98 7.87 -7.25
N ALA A 45 -8.07 6.72 -6.58
CA ALA A 45 -9.30 6.14 -6.01
C ALA A 45 -9.09 5.95 -4.50
N ARG A 46 -10.12 6.21 -3.69
CA ARG A 46 -10.06 6.08 -2.24
C ARG A 46 -11.36 5.49 -1.72
N ASN A 47 -11.24 4.39 -0.99
CA ASN A 47 -12.35 3.71 -0.34
C ASN A 47 -11.96 3.40 1.11
N TYR A 48 -12.95 3.39 1.98
CA TYR A 48 -12.82 2.82 3.32
C TYR A 48 -13.02 1.32 3.23
N ILE A 49 -12.32 0.57 4.05
CA ILE A 49 -12.52 -0.86 4.22
C ILE A 49 -12.88 -1.16 5.67
N GLU A 50 -13.62 -2.25 5.89
CA GLU A 50 -13.83 -2.75 7.23
C GLU A 50 -12.50 -3.26 7.82
N SER A 51 -12.20 -2.83 9.05
CA SER A 51 -11.00 -3.22 9.79
C SER A 51 -11.40 -3.68 11.20
N GLN A 52 -10.85 -4.82 11.62
CA GLN A 52 -11.00 -5.34 12.97
C GLN A 52 -9.62 -5.57 13.58
N ASP A 53 -9.44 -5.13 14.82
CA ASP A 53 -8.20 -5.30 15.58
C ASP A 53 -7.66 -6.74 15.53
N GLY A 54 -6.35 -6.85 15.31
CA GLY A 54 -5.63 -8.12 15.21
C GLY A 54 -5.90 -8.93 13.94
N THR A 55 -6.78 -8.47 13.05
CA THR A 55 -7.09 -9.19 11.80
C THR A 55 -5.98 -8.99 10.79
N GLU A 56 -5.37 -10.09 10.36
CA GLU A 56 -4.41 -10.09 9.25
C GLU A 56 -5.10 -9.78 7.92
N PHE A 57 -4.37 -9.14 7.01
CA PHE A 57 -4.86 -8.89 5.66
C PHE A 57 -3.75 -8.98 4.61
N CYS A 58 -4.17 -9.03 3.36
CA CYS A 58 -3.27 -8.92 2.21
C CYS A 58 -3.90 -8.07 1.11
N ILE A 59 -3.05 -7.42 0.30
CA ILE A 59 -3.47 -6.64 -0.85
C ILE A 59 -3.18 -7.45 -2.11
N HIS A 60 -4.23 -7.79 -2.83
CA HIS A 60 -4.15 -8.44 -4.14
C HIS A 60 -4.20 -7.39 -5.23
N VAL A 61 -3.27 -7.52 -6.17
CA VAL A 61 -3.21 -6.71 -7.39
C VAL A 61 -3.34 -7.65 -8.56
N ARG A 62 -4.28 -7.35 -9.44
CA ARG A 62 -4.47 -8.05 -10.71
C ARG A 62 -4.35 -7.05 -11.85
N VAL A 63 -3.55 -7.40 -12.85
CA VAL A 63 -3.45 -6.65 -14.10
C VAL A 63 -3.96 -7.56 -15.22
N GLY A 64 -5.11 -7.21 -15.78
CA GLY A 64 -5.72 -7.92 -16.91
C GLY A 64 -5.23 -7.38 -18.25
N ASP A 65 -5.23 -8.23 -19.29
CA ASP A 65 -5.00 -7.81 -20.68
C ASP A 65 -6.28 -7.25 -21.29
N GLU A 66 -6.71 -6.11 -20.78
CA GLU A 66 -7.81 -5.37 -21.38
C GLU A 66 -7.27 -4.46 -22.50
N ARG A 67 -8.06 -4.31 -23.58
CA ARG A 67 -7.80 -3.33 -24.65
C ARG A 67 -7.71 -1.88 -24.16
N SER A 68 -8.04 -1.63 -22.89
CA SER A 68 -7.99 -0.36 -22.18
C SER A 68 -6.59 0.00 -21.65
N ILE A 69 -5.65 -0.96 -21.59
CA ILE A 69 -4.24 -0.63 -21.40
C ILE A 69 -3.78 0.05 -22.68
N ASP A 70 -3.44 1.33 -22.59
CA ASP A 70 -3.05 2.07 -23.77
C ASP A 70 -1.84 1.41 -24.48
N PRO A 71 -1.77 1.47 -25.83
CA PRO A 71 -0.71 0.85 -26.63
C PRO A 71 0.74 1.20 -26.24
N TRP A 72 0.97 2.31 -25.53
CA TRP A 72 2.30 2.76 -25.09
C TRP A 72 2.81 2.08 -23.80
N VAL A 73 1.97 1.33 -23.08
CA VAL A 73 2.39 0.47 -21.97
C VAL A 73 3.03 -0.83 -22.47
N TYR A 74 2.89 -1.14 -23.77
CA TYR A 74 3.46 -2.31 -24.38
C TYR A 74 4.95 -2.11 -24.73
N GLU A 75 5.66 -3.24 -24.86
CA GLU A 75 7.10 -3.35 -25.20
C GLU A 75 8.05 -3.06 -24.03
N GLU A 76 8.80 -1.95 -24.10
CA GLU A 76 9.81 -1.56 -23.12
C GLU A 76 9.21 -0.96 -21.86
N TYR A 77 7.89 -0.92 -21.71
CA TYR A 77 7.20 -0.31 -20.57
C TYR A 77 6.47 -1.35 -19.71
N GLY A 78 6.20 -0.96 -18.48
CA GLY A 78 5.44 -1.74 -17.52
C GLY A 78 4.94 -0.88 -16.36
N LEU A 79 4.13 -1.49 -15.49
CA LEU A 79 3.54 -0.87 -14.33
C LEU A 79 4.36 -1.18 -13.08
N LEU A 80 4.82 -0.14 -12.40
CA LEU A 80 5.41 -0.23 -11.07
C LEU A 80 4.35 0.07 -10.01
N PHE A 81 4.21 -0.85 -9.08
CA PHE A 81 3.37 -0.74 -7.91
C PHE A 81 4.24 -0.42 -6.70
N PHE A 82 3.91 0.62 -5.95
CA PHE A 82 4.56 0.96 -4.69
C PHE A 82 3.53 0.94 -3.58
N LEU A 83 3.70 0.06 -2.61
CA LEU A 83 2.82 -0.04 -1.46
C LEU A 83 3.36 0.82 -0.32
N TYR A 84 2.50 1.69 0.20
CA TYR A 84 2.70 2.38 1.45
C TYR A 84 1.58 2.02 2.41
N ILE A 85 1.93 1.73 3.66
CA ILE A 85 0.97 1.49 4.74
C ILE A 85 1.35 2.43 5.88
N ASP A 86 0.39 3.18 6.39
CA ASP A 86 0.59 4.19 7.44
C ASP A 86 1.72 5.19 7.10
N GLY A 87 1.84 5.54 5.81
CA GLY A 87 2.89 6.41 5.28
C GLY A 87 4.26 5.75 5.08
N GLN A 88 4.44 4.51 5.53
CA GLN A 88 5.70 3.77 5.41
C GLN A 88 5.73 2.92 4.14
N PHE A 89 6.86 2.91 3.44
CA PHE A 89 7.05 2.08 2.24
C PHE A 89 7.19 0.61 2.61
N MET A 90 6.27 -0.23 2.13
CA MET A 90 6.25 -1.67 2.42
C MET A 90 6.90 -2.51 1.33
N GLY A 91 6.92 -2.02 0.09
CA GLY A 91 7.50 -2.76 -1.01
C GLY A 91 7.05 -2.27 -2.37
N LYS A 92 7.63 -2.86 -3.41
CA LYS A 92 7.25 -2.59 -4.79
C LYS A 92 7.19 -3.85 -5.62
N SER A 93 6.37 -3.81 -6.66
CA SER A 93 6.28 -4.86 -7.65
C SER A 93 6.33 -4.26 -9.06
N PHE A 94 6.81 -5.04 -10.03
CA PHE A 94 6.90 -4.60 -11.41
C PHE A 94 6.21 -5.60 -12.33
N CYS A 95 5.21 -5.13 -13.05
CA CYS A 95 4.45 -5.89 -14.01
C CYS A 95 4.82 -5.41 -15.42
N GLN A 96 5.53 -6.25 -16.18
CA GLN A 96 5.90 -5.95 -17.56
C GLN A 96 4.76 -6.31 -18.50
N SER A 97 4.73 -5.67 -19.66
CA SER A 97 3.72 -5.98 -20.68
C SER A 97 3.67 -7.47 -21.07
N LYS A 98 4.80 -8.17 -21.06
CA LYS A 98 4.85 -9.62 -21.33
C LYS A 98 4.18 -10.46 -20.23
N ASP A 99 4.11 -9.95 -19.01
CA ASP A 99 3.65 -10.70 -17.84
C ASP A 99 2.12 -10.80 -17.79
N PHE A 100 1.41 -9.88 -18.46
CA PHE A 100 -0.05 -9.92 -18.60
C PHE A 100 -0.54 -10.22 -20.04
N ARG A 101 0.32 -10.18 -21.06
CA ARG A 101 -0.08 -10.47 -22.47
C ARG A 101 -0.59 -11.89 -22.73
N GLN A 102 -0.37 -12.85 -21.82
CA GLN A 102 -0.79 -14.25 -21.98
C GLN A 102 -1.84 -14.69 -20.94
N GLY A 103 -2.35 -13.75 -20.15
CA GLY A 103 -3.28 -14.00 -19.04
C GLY A 103 -3.12 -12.94 -17.96
N ASP A 104 -3.94 -12.97 -16.91
CA ASP A 104 -3.80 -11.96 -15.85
C ASP A 104 -2.47 -12.09 -15.12
N TRP A 105 -1.77 -10.97 -14.94
CA TRP A 105 -0.72 -10.89 -13.93
C TRP A 105 -1.37 -10.72 -12.56
N ARG A 106 -0.88 -11.46 -11.57
CA ARG A 106 -1.37 -11.40 -10.18
C ARG A 106 -0.21 -11.28 -9.22
N PHE A 107 -0.34 -10.40 -8.25
CA PHE A 107 0.64 -10.20 -7.20
C PHE A 107 -0.04 -9.90 -5.87
N THR A 108 0.51 -10.42 -4.79
CA THR A 108 -0.03 -10.25 -3.45
C THR A 108 1.01 -9.63 -2.54
N PHE A 109 0.67 -8.51 -1.92
CA PHE A 109 1.40 -7.99 -0.76
C PHE A 109 0.75 -8.57 0.49
N SER A 110 1.41 -9.54 1.14
CA SER A 110 0.88 -10.22 2.34
C SER A 110 1.69 -9.95 3.61
N SER A 111 2.91 -9.46 3.46
CA SER A 111 3.87 -9.40 4.54
C SER A 111 4.95 -8.37 4.29
N ARG A 112 5.56 -7.92 5.39
CA ARG A 112 6.81 -7.18 5.43
C ARG A 112 7.96 -8.11 5.79
N ARG A 113 9.14 -7.85 5.22
CA ARG A 113 10.40 -8.50 5.61
C ARG A 113 11.35 -7.47 6.15
N TYR A 114 11.98 -7.76 7.28
CA TYR A 114 12.92 -6.87 7.94
C TYR A 114 13.95 -7.66 8.73
N PRO A 115 15.15 -7.12 8.98
CA PRO A 115 16.13 -7.79 9.84
C PRO A 115 15.61 -7.92 11.27
N ASN A 116 15.89 -9.04 11.94
CA ASN A 116 15.73 -9.13 13.40
C ASN A 116 16.68 -8.18 14.15
N ASP A 117 16.49 -8.03 15.45
CA ASP A 117 17.21 -7.07 16.31
C ASP A 117 18.75 -7.17 16.18
N ASP A 118 19.28 -8.38 16.08
CA ASP A 118 20.71 -8.65 15.94
C ASP A 118 21.19 -8.72 14.47
N ARG A 119 20.29 -8.52 13.51
CA ARG A 119 20.51 -8.57 12.05
C ARG A 119 21.08 -9.90 11.55
N SER A 120 20.92 -10.98 12.30
CA SER A 120 21.37 -12.31 11.89
C SER A 120 20.44 -12.97 10.87
N ALA A 121 19.17 -12.56 10.82
CA ALA A 121 18.16 -13.13 9.94
C ALA A 121 17.12 -12.09 9.49
N LEU A 122 16.41 -12.40 8.40
CA LEU A 122 15.21 -11.67 8.00
C LEU A 122 13.98 -12.32 8.65
N VAL A 123 13.17 -11.51 9.31
CA VAL A 123 11.87 -11.86 9.87
C VAL A 123 10.79 -11.42 8.89
N GLU A 124 9.80 -12.27 8.69
CA GLU A 124 8.61 -11.96 7.91
C GLU A 124 7.42 -11.78 8.86
N SER A 125 6.78 -10.62 8.79
CA SER A 125 5.55 -10.33 9.53
C SER A 125 4.42 -10.06 8.56
N ARG A 126 3.26 -10.67 8.78
CA ARG A 126 2.06 -10.38 8.00
C ARG A 126 1.49 -9.03 8.40
N PHE A 127 0.81 -8.38 7.45
CA PHE A 127 0.08 -7.16 7.76
C PHE A 127 -1.12 -7.48 8.64
N LYS A 128 -1.30 -6.72 9.71
CA LYS A 128 -2.46 -6.86 10.60
C LYS A 128 -2.96 -5.49 11.05
N PHE A 129 -4.27 -5.35 11.18
CA PHE A 129 -4.85 -4.15 11.78
C PHE A 129 -4.54 -4.09 13.27
N GLN A 130 -4.26 -2.90 13.76
CA GLN A 130 -3.97 -2.67 15.18
C GLN A 130 -4.68 -1.41 15.66
N SER A 131 -5.35 -1.51 16.81
CA SER A 131 -6.09 -0.42 17.44
C SER A 131 -5.16 0.71 17.83
N ILE A 132 -5.63 1.94 17.61
CA ILE A 132 -4.95 3.15 18.06
C ILE A 132 -5.34 3.41 19.51
N ILE A 133 -4.32 3.66 20.33
CA ILE A 133 -4.47 4.07 21.73
C ILE A 133 -4.27 5.58 21.79
N THR A 134 -5.31 6.28 22.23
CA THR A 134 -5.23 7.73 22.48
C THR A 134 -4.55 7.99 23.82
N VAL A 135 -3.59 8.92 23.86
CA VAL A 135 -2.92 9.35 25.10
C VAL A 135 -3.20 10.82 25.39
N ASP A 136 -3.18 11.18 26.67
CA ASP A 136 -3.35 12.57 27.15
C ASP A 136 -1.98 13.24 27.29
N GLU A 137 -1.36 13.51 26.14
CA GLU A 137 -0.05 14.16 26.02
C GLU A 137 -0.14 15.36 25.06
N GLU A 138 0.74 16.34 25.22
CA GLU A 138 0.79 17.49 24.32
C GLU A 138 1.31 17.05 22.94
N PRO A 139 0.57 17.27 21.85
CA PRO A 139 0.93 16.76 20.53
C PRO A 139 2.15 17.48 19.96
N THR A 140 3.08 16.71 19.41
CA THR A 140 4.21 17.24 18.65
C THR A 140 3.87 17.35 17.16
N ASP A 141 4.66 18.12 16.41
CA ASP A 141 4.59 18.14 14.94
C ASP A 141 4.76 16.74 14.31
N GLY A 142 5.48 15.85 14.99
CA GLY A 142 5.64 14.45 14.60
C GLY A 142 4.31 13.69 14.71
N ASP A 143 3.55 13.93 15.77
CA ASP A 143 2.27 13.27 16.03
C ASP A 143 1.21 13.67 15.02
N PHE A 144 1.14 14.94 14.64
CA PHE A 144 0.25 15.38 13.56
C PHE A 144 0.59 14.74 12.21
N ARG A 145 1.87 14.47 11.93
CA ARG A 145 2.29 13.75 10.72
C ARG A 145 1.93 12.26 10.81
N ARG A 146 2.20 11.61 11.95
CA ARG A 146 1.83 10.21 12.18
C ARG A 146 0.33 10.00 12.08
N ALA A 147 -0.45 10.78 12.84
CA ALA A 147 -1.92 10.80 12.80
C ALA A 147 -2.49 11.09 11.42
N ARG A 148 -1.70 11.74 10.54
CA ARG A 148 -2.10 11.97 9.17
C ARG A 148 -2.07 10.72 8.31
N ASP A 149 -0.97 10.00 8.39
CA ASP A 149 -0.68 8.90 7.49
C ASP A 149 -1.28 7.57 8.00
N LEU A 150 -1.54 7.48 9.30
CA LEU A 150 -2.04 6.29 9.97
C LEU A 150 -3.45 5.88 9.54
N GLY A 151 -3.68 4.57 9.40
CA GLY A 151 -4.91 3.96 8.89
C GLY A 151 -5.02 3.97 7.36
N ASN A 152 -4.01 4.46 6.63
CA ASN A 152 -4.04 4.51 5.17
C ASN A 152 -3.23 3.36 4.56
N ILE A 153 -3.84 2.68 3.59
CA ILE A 153 -3.17 1.73 2.68
C ILE A 153 -3.14 2.39 1.31
N GLU A 154 -1.96 2.84 0.87
CA GLU A 154 -1.77 3.52 -0.41
C GLU A 154 -1.02 2.62 -1.41
N LEU A 155 -1.65 2.34 -2.54
CA LEU A 155 -0.98 1.71 -3.67
C LEU A 155 -0.76 2.72 -4.79
N LYS A 156 0.51 3.10 -5.03
CA LYS A 156 0.88 4.03 -6.10
C LYS A 156 1.29 3.26 -7.34
N VAL A 157 0.61 3.52 -8.46
CA VAL A 157 0.92 2.94 -9.76
C VAL A 157 1.68 3.98 -10.59
N LYS A 158 2.81 3.58 -11.18
CA LYS A 158 3.62 4.41 -12.07
C LYS A 158 3.99 3.64 -13.32
N LEU A 159 4.11 4.33 -14.44
CA LEU A 159 4.77 3.76 -15.61
C LEU A 159 6.28 3.74 -15.40
N GLY A 160 6.93 2.63 -15.76
CA GLY A 160 8.39 2.58 -15.84
C GLY A 160 8.86 1.95 -17.13
N LYS A 161 10.03 2.41 -17.57
CA LYS A 161 10.73 1.89 -18.74
C LYS A 161 11.74 0.81 -18.31
N VAL A 162 11.65 -0.36 -18.92
CA VAL A 162 12.65 -1.41 -18.90
C VAL A 162 13.87 -0.91 -19.66
N SER A 163 14.87 -0.40 -18.94
CA SER A 163 16.19 -0.16 -19.54
C SER A 163 16.81 -1.52 -19.88
N GLY A 164 17.32 -1.69 -21.11
CA GLY A 164 17.82 -2.93 -21.71
C GLY A 164 19.00 -3.65 -21.03
N MET A 165 19.20 -3.49 -19.72
CA MET A 165 20.09 -4.35 -18.92
C MET A 165 19.43 -5.71 -18.65
N LEU A 166 19.16 -6.45 -19.72
CA LEU A 166 19.01 -7.91 -19.68
C LEU A 166 20.33 -8.49 -19.18
N GLY A 167 20.44 -8.78 -17.88
CA GLY A 167 21.57 -9.55 -17.36
C GLY A 167 21.96 -9.37 -15.90
N ARG A 168 21.46 -8.37 -15.17
CA ARG A 168 21.77 -8.23 -13.74
C ARG A 168 20.57 -8.64 -12.91
N GLN A 169 20.57 -9.91 -12.50
CA GLN A 169 19.71 -10.54 -11.49
C GLN A 169 18.39 -9.81 -11.19
N GLN A 170 17.31 -10.31 -11.78
CA GLN A 170 15.91 -9.96 -11.48
C GLN A 170 15.48 -10.25 -10.03
N GLY A 171 16.40 -10.52 -9.11
CA GLY A 171 16.14 -10.96 -7.74
C GLY A 171 16.55 -9.96 -6.66
N ARG A 172 16.73 -8.67 -6.98
CA ARG A 172 16.88 -7.66 -5.92
C ARG A 172 15.60 -6.85 -5.84
N ASN A 173 14.62 -7.42 -5.13
CA ASN A 173 13.81 -6.60 -4.25
C ASN A 173 14.82 -5.75 -3.49
N LEU A 174 14.93 -4.47 -3.87
CA LEU A 174 15.66 -3.49 -3.08
C LEU A 174 14.76 -3.21 -1.87
N GLU A 175 14.61 -4.22 -1.02
CA GLU A 175 14.15 -4.10 0.36
C GLU A 175 15.14 -3.11 0.96
N ARG A 176 14.70 -1.86 1.15
CA ARG A 176 15.48 -0.93 1.96
C ARG A 176 15.60 -1.56 3.34
N ASP A 177 16.76 -1.40 3.97
CA ASP A 177 16.90 -1.64 5.40
C ASP A 177 15.89 -0.77 6.14
N PHE A 178 14.73 -1.35 6.44
CA PHE A 178 13.73 -0.72 7.28
C PHE A 178 14.13 -1.04 8.72
N ARG A 179 14.38 0.02 9.48
CA ARG A 179 14.53 -0.07 10.93
C ARG A 179 13.12 0.05 11.49
N GLU A 180 12.68 -0.93 12.28
CA GLU A 180 11.48 -0.76 13.10
C GLU A 180 11.67 0.57 13.87
N PRO A 181 10.79 1.54 13.70
CA PRO A 181 11.02 2.83 14.31
C PRO A 181 10.73 2.67 15.80
N ASP A 182 11.63 3.16 16.66
CA ASP A 182 11.64 2.99 18.13
C ASP A 182 10.40 3.55 18.86
N VAL A 183 9.36 3.99 18.14
CA VAL A 183 8.18 4.69 18.68
C VAL A 183 6.96 3.79 18.58
N ASP A 184 6.20 3.70 19.67
CA ASP A 184 4.92 2.99 19.70
C ASP A 184 3.93 3.67 18.73
N TYR A 185 3.82 3.13 17.51
CA TYR A 185 3.14 3.76 16.36
C TYR A 185 1.68 4.08 16.63
N PHE A 186 1.08 3.34 17.55
CA PHE A 186 -0.34 3.36 17.81
C PHE A 186 -0.69 4.18 19.04
N GLN A 187 0.29 4.73 19.77
CA GLN A 187 0.06 5.75 20.78
C GLN A 187 0.11 7.14 20.15
N ILE A 188 -1.05 7.78 20.05
CA ILE A 188 -1.21 9.10 19.43
C ILE A 188 -1.98 10.01 20.38
N PRO A 189 -1.51 11.24 20.64
CA PRO A 189 -2.25 12.24 21.39
C PRO A 189 -3.67 12.46 20.85
N GLU A 190 -4.67 12.53 21.74
CA GLU A 190 -6.07 12.71 21.34
C GLU A 190 -6.26 13.95 20.45
N GLU A 191 -5.56 15.04 20.76
CA GLU A 191 -5.59 16.29 20.00
C GLU A 191 -5.10 16.12 18.54
N ALA A 192 -4.16 15.20 18.30
CA ALA A 192 -3.64 14.95 16.95
C ALA A 192 -4.63 14.16 16.07
N LEU A 193 -5.55 13.40 16.67
CA LEU A 193 -6.59 12.62 15.98
C LEU A 193 -7.92 13.36 15.84
N LYS A 194 -8.08 14.51 16.52
CA LYS A 194 -9.34 15.23 16.57
C LYS A 194 -9.88 15.56 15.18
N GLY A 195 -11.12 15.11 14.91
CA GLY A 195 -11.79 15.30 13.62
C GLY A 195 -11.47 14.25 12.56
N ARG A 196 -10.73 13.19 12.90
CA ARG A 196 -10.46 12.05 12.02
C ARG A 196 -11.18 10.79 12.53
N PRO A 197 -12.00 10.12 11.71
CA PRO A 197 -12.68 8.89 12.11
C PRO A 197 -11.74 7.68 11.91
N ILE A 198 -10.61 7.64 12.59
CA ILE A 198 -9.60 6.58 12.45
C ILE A 198 -9.42 5.88 13.81
N TYR A 199 -9.60 4.57 13.81
CA TYR A 199 -9.56 3.73 15.03
C TYR A 199 -8.49 2.63 14.96
N HIS A 200 -8.00 2.32 13.77
CA HIS A 200 -6.97 1.30 13.54
C HIS A 200 -5.86 1.85 12.63
N GLY A 201 -4.62 1.47 12.93
CA GLY A 201 -3.50 1.49 11.99
C GLY A 201 -3.16 0.06 11.55
N THR A 202 -1.96 -0.13 11.03
CA THR A 202 -1.45 -1.41 10.54
C THR A 202 -0.06 -1.70 11.10
N SER A 203 0.18 -2.95 11.49
CA SER A 203 1.50 -3.48 11.87
C SER A 203 1.95 -4.59 10.94
#